data_AF-A0A379W9B2-F1
#
_entry.id   AF-A0A379W9B2-F1
#
_cell.length_a   1.000
_cell.length_b   1.000
_cell.length_c   1.000
_cell.angle_alpha   90.00
_cell.angle_beta   90.00
_cell.angle_gamma   90.00
#
_symmetry.space_group_name_H-M   'P 1'
#
loop_
_entity.id
_entity.type
_entity.pdbx_description
1 polymer ?
#
loop_
_entity_poly.entity_id
_entity_poly.type
_entity_poly.pdbx_seq_one_letter_code
_entity_poly.pdbx_strand_id
1 'polypeptide(L)'
;MRYALPASDIIAPNLIELEILSKHSVNNVNDAVQAARELIAQGPEIVLVKHLARAGYSSERFEMLLVTAQEAWHISRPLVDFGSRQPVGVGDVTSGLLLVKLLQGATLQQALEHVTAAVYEIMIATKTMQEYELQVVAAQDRIANPEHYFSATRL
;
A
#
# COMPACT_ATOMS: atom_id res chain seq x y z
N MET A 1 5.46 -2.77 20.52
CA MET A 1 4.26 -3.26 19.82
C MET A 1 3.92 -4.70 20.25
N ARG A 2 3.54 -4.94 21.52
CA ARG A 2 3.33 -6.31 22.04
C ARG A 2 1.87 -6.79 21.96
N TYR A 3 0.93 -5.89 21.67
CA TYR A 3 -0.52 -6.16 21.77
C TYR A 3 -1.26 -6.02 20.43
N ALA A 4 -0.91 -5.04 19.59
CA ALA A 4 -1.65 -4.76 18.36
C ALA A 4 -1.44 -5.84 17.27
N LEU A 5 -0.19 -6.25 17.02
CA LEU A 5 0.14 -7.26 16.01
C LEU A 5 -0.58 -8.61 16.24
N PRO A 6 -0.54 -9.23 17.43
CA PRO A 6 -1.23 -10.51 17.62
C PRO A 6 -2.75 -10.39 17.68
N ALA A 7 -3.31 -9.17 17.74
CA ALA A 7 -4.75 -8.92 17.82
C ALA A 7 -5.35 -8.39 16.51
N SER A 8 -4.53 -8.16 15.49
CA SER A 8 -4.98 -7.62 14.20
C SER A 8 -5.22 -8.73 13.19
N ASP A 9 -6.31 -8.64 12.42
CA ASP A 9 -6.55 -9.50 11.25
C ASP A 9 -5.82 -8.99 10.00
N ILE A 10 -5.62 -7.67 9.91
CA ILE A 10 -4.93 -6.99 8.81
C ILE A 10 -3.95 -5.98 9.39
N ILE A 11 -2.74 -5.94 8.87
CA ILE A 11 -1.78 -4.86 9.14
C ILE A 11 -1.28 -4.24 7.84
N ALA A 12 -0.92 -2.96 7.91
CA ALA A 12 -0.47 -2.20 6.74
C ALA A 12 0.87 -1.47 6.97
N PRO A 13 1.98 -2.16 7.30
CA PRO A 13 3.26 -1.49 7.56
C PRO A 13 3.88 -0.84 6.30
N ASN A 14 4.60 0.28 6.44
CA ASN A 14 5.62 0.67 5.45
C ASN A 14 6.91 -0.15 5.65
N LEU A 15 7.93 0.01 4.80
CA LEU A 15 9.19 -0.73 4.93
C LEU A 15 9.82 -0.61 6.33
N ILE A 16 9.91 0.59 6.91
CA ILE A 16 10.55 0.80 8.21
C ILE A 16 9.75 0.09 9.32
N GLU A 17 8.43 0.20 9.28
CA GLU A 17 7.54 -0.49 10.21
C GLU A 17 7.63 -2.02 10.08
N LEU A 18 7.77 -2.53 8.85
CA LEU A 18 7.96 -3.95 8.57
C LEU A 18 9.25 -4.46 9.23
N GLU A 19 10.36 -3.74 9.08
CA GLU A 19 11.65 -4.08 9.71
C GLU A 19 11.57 -4.03 11.25
N ILE A 20 10.85 -3.05 11.81
CA ILE A 20 10.64 -2.94 13.27
C ILE A 20 9.83 -4.14 13.79
N LEU A 21 8.78 -4.53 13.06
CA LEU A 21 7.87 -5.60 13.45
C LEU A 21 8.52 -6.99 13.29
N SER A 22 9.25 -7.23 12.21
CA SER A 22 9.96 -8.50 11.97
C SER A 22 11.29 -8.59 12.71
N LYS A 23 11.83 -7.45 13.18
CA LYS A 23 13.08 -7.34 13.94
C LYS A 23 14.33 -7.70 13.14
N HIS A 24 14.27 -7.57 11.82
CA HIS A 24 15.41 -7.74 10.93
C HIS A 24 15.29 -6.79 9.72
N SER A 25 16.39 -6.60 8.99
CA SER A 25 16.38 -5.78 7.79
C SER A 25 15.66 -6.45 6.63
N VAL A 26 15.04 -5.65 5.77
CA VAL A 26 14.33 -6.05 4.56
C VAL A 26 14.91 -5.26 3.39
N ASN A 27 15.56 -5.94 2.44
CA ASN A 27 16.37 -5.28 1.40
C ASN A 27 15.87 -5.49 -0.02
N ASN A 28 14.90 -6.37 -0.22
CA ASN A 28 14.32 -6.65 -1.53
C ASN A 28 12.88 -7.20 -1.36
N VAL A 29 12.19 -7.39 -2.49
CA VAL A 29 10.80 -7.87 -2.51
C VAL A 29 10.65 -9.27 -1.88
N ASN A 30 11.60 -10.19 -2.10
CA ASN A 30 11.54 -11.52 -1.50
C ASN A 30 11.69 -11.47 0.02
N ASP A 31 12.61 -10.64 0.53
CA ASP A 31 12.74 -10.40 1.97
C ASP A 31 11.44 -9.83 2.54
N ALA A 32 10.79 -8.90 1.82
CA ALA A 32 9.55 -8.27 2.26
C ALA A 32 8.39 -9.26 2.33
N VAL A 33 8.28 -10.17 1.35
CA VAL A 33 7.29 -11.26 1.37
C VAL A 33 7.55 -12.22 2.54
N GLN A 34 8.81 -12.57 2.81
CA GLN A 34 9.16 -13.44 3.94
C GLN A 34 8.83 -12.76 5.27
N ALA A 35 9.27 -11.52 5.48
CA ALA A 35 8.96 -10.74 6.68
C ALA A 35 7.45 -10.59 6.89
N ALA A 36 6.69 -10.31 5.83
CA ALA A 36 5.24 -10.25 5.90
C ALA A 36 4.62 -11.57 6.38
N ARG A 37 5.11 -12.73 5.89
CA ARG A 37 4.65 -14.05 6.34
C ARG A 37 5.04 -14.37 7.78
N GLU A 38 6.19 -13.87 8.26
CA GLU A 38 6.55 -13.96 9.68
C GLU A 38 5.60 -13.15 10.57
N LEU A 39 5.10 -12.00 10.09
CA LEU A 39 4.06 -11.25 10.79
C LEU A 39 2.73 -11.98 10.76
N ILE A 40 2.37 -12.62 9.63
CA ILE A 40 1.15 -13.43 9.51
C ILE A 40 1.14 -14.58 10.53
N ALA A 41 2.28 -15.25 10.71
CA ALA A 41 2.42 -16.31 11.71
C ALA A 41 2.21 -15.84 13.16
N GLN A 42 2.16 -14.53 13.41
CA GLN A 42 1.92 -13.94 14.72
C GLN A 42 0.48 -13.48 14.96
N GLY A 43 -0.39 -13.47 13.95
CA GLY A 43 -1.77 -12.99 14.10
C GLY A 43 -2.48 -12.67 12.78
N PRO A 44 -2.08 -11.61 12.05
CA PRO A 44 -2.81 -11.12 10.89
C PRO A 44 -2.88 -12.15 9.77
N GLU A 45 -4.01 -12.17 9.06
CA GLU A 45 -4.18 -13.00 7.87
C GLU A 45 -3.66 -12.30 6.60
N ILE A 46 -3.65 -10.96 6.62
CA ILE A 46 -3.27 -10.11 5.50
C ILE A 46 -2.26 -9.04 5.94
N VAL A 47 -1.19 -8.88 5.16
CA VAL A 47 -0.19 -7.82 5.34
C VAL A 47 -0.10 -6.99 4.06
N LEU A 48 -0.44 -5.70 4.16
CA LEU A 48 -0.17 -4.70 3.12
C LEU A 48 1.17 -4.01 3.43
N VAL A 49 2.22 -4.28 2.66
CA VAL A 49 3.41 -3.43 2.69
C VAL A 49 3.11 -2.16 1.88
N LYS A 50 2.61 -1.12 2.56
CA LYS A 50 2.04 0.09 1.92
C LYS A 50 3.06 0.96 1.19
N HIS A 51 4.35 0.72 1.41
CA HIS A 51 5.43 1.34 0.65
C HIS A 51 6.73 0.52 0.81
N LEU A 52 7.20 -0.08 -0.30
CA LEU A 52 8.43 -0.88 -0.34
C LEU A 52 9.71 -0.04 -0.35
N ALA A 53 9.66 1.20 -0.81
CA ALA A 53 10.82 2.10 -0.89
C ALA A 53 12.06 1.39 -1.49
N ARG A 54 13.18 1.40 -0.77
CA ARG A 54 14.46 0.79 -1.19
C ARG A 54 14.43 -0.73 -1.37
N ALA A 55 13.39 -1.42 -0.89
CA ALA A 55 13.24 -2.87 -1.06
C ALA A 55 12.42 -3.22 -2.32
N GLY A 56 11.91 -2.24 -3.06
CA GLY A 56 11.20 -2.45 -4.32
C GLY A 56 12.13 -2.87 -5.47
N TYR A 57 11.55 -3.24 -6.60
CA TYR A 57 12.30 -3.57 -7.82
C TYR A 57 12.91 -2.34 -8.49
N SER A 58 12.29 -1.17 -8.33
CA SER A 58 12.70 0.09 -8.94
C SER A 58 12.63 1.23 -7.94
N SER A 59 13.71 2.02 -7.84
CA SER A 59 13.74 3.26 -7.05
C SER A 59 12.95 4.41 -7.69
N GLU A 60 12.47 4.25 -8.92
CA GLU A 60 11.75 5.29 -9.67
C GLU A 60 10.23 5.14 -9.60
N ARG A 61 9.75 4.10 -8.90
CA ARG A 61 8.32 3.79 -8.79
C ARG A 61 7.90 3.68 -7.33
N PHE A 62 6.62 3.93 -7.10
CA PHE A 62 5.98 3.62 -5.83
C PHE A 62 5.50 2.18 -5.89
N GLU A 63 5.96 1.34 -4.97
CA GLU A 63 5.68 -0.09 -4.96
C GLU A 63 5.05 -0.54 -3.64
N MET A 64 4.10 -1.47 -3.75
CA MET A 64 3.41 -2.08 -2.62
C MET A 64 3.35 -3.60 -2.78
N LEU A 65 3.17 -4.29 -1.65
CA LEU A 65 2.84 -5.73 -1.62
C LEU A 65 1.57 -5.97 -0.82
N LEU A 66 0.75 -6.91 -1.28
CA LEU A 66 -0.34 -7.48 -0.49
C LEU A 66 -0.10 -8.98 -0.34
N VAL A 67 0.12 -9.42 0.89
CA VAL A 67 0.61 -10.77 1.21
C VAL A 67 -0.37 -11.47 2.14
N THR A 68 -0.63 -12.73 1.84
CA THR A 68 -1.29 -13.71 2.72
C THR A 68 -0.37 -14.91 2.92
N ALA A 69 -0.83 -15.91 3.67
CA ALA A 69 -0.09 -17.16 3.83
C ALA A 69 0.11 -17.90 2.49
N GLN A 70 -0.84 -17.78 1.53
CA GLN A 70 -0.83 -18.55 0.28
C GLN A 70 -0.44 -17.71 -0.94
N GLU A 71 -0.68 -16.40 -0.91
CA GLU A 71 -0.52 -15.53 -2.07
C GLU A 71 0.30 -14.30 -1.75
N ALA A 72 0.99 -13.77 -2.74
CA ALA A 72 1.66 -12.48 -2.67
C ALA A 72 1.42 -11.74 -3.98
N TRP A 73 0.99 -10.48 -3.88
CA TRP A 73 0.71 -9.63 -5.02
C TRP A 73 1.56 -8.38 -4.94
N HIS A 74 2.28 -8.08 -6.02
CA HIS A 74 3.04 -6.86 -6.21
C HIS A 74 2.28 -5.89 -7.11
N ILE A 75 2.40 -4.61 -6.82
CA ILE A 75 1.92 -3.56 -7.72
C ILE A 75 2.85 -2.37 -7.69
N SER A 76 2.90 -1.64 -8.79
CA SER A 76 3.65 -0.39 -8.88
C SER A 76 2.93 0.68 -9.68
N ARG A 77 3.15 1.93 -9.28
CA ARG A 77 2.69 3.12 -10.00
C ARG A 77 3.82 4.16 -10.09
N PRO A 78 3.74 5.16 -10.98
CA PRO A 78 4.69 6.26 -11.00
C PRO A 78 4.73 7.00 -9.65
N LEU A 79 5.92 7.49 -9.29
CA LEU A 79 6.07 8.48 -8.23
C LEU A 79 5.45 9.81 -8.68
N VAL A 80 4.85 10.53 -7.75
CA VAL A 80 4.34 11.89 -7.99
C VAL A 80 5.24 12.85 -7.23
N ASP A 81 5.98 13.67 -7.97
CA ASP A 81 6.91 14.63 -7.39
C ASP A 81 6.18 15.84 -6.78
N PHE A 82 6.25 15.96 -5.46
CA PHE A 82 5.77 17.10 -4.65
C PHE A 82 6.92 17.96 -4.09
N GLY A 83 8.14 17.77 -4.60
CA GLY A 83 9.33 18.45 -4.12
C GLY A 83 9.64 18.11 -2.66
N SER A 84 9.91 19.13 -1.86
CA SER A 84 10.34 18.97 -0.46
C SER A 84 9.23 18.62 0.52
N ARG A 85 7.95 18.77 0.12
CA ARG A 85 6.80 18.56 1.01
C ARG A 85 5.86 17.51 0.42
N GLN A 86 6.06 16.27 0.85
CA GLN A 86 5.13 15.19 0.54
C GLN A 86 3.80 15.40 1.28
N PRO A 87 2.64 15.22 0.62
CA PRO A 87 1.33 15.27 1.27
C PRO A 87 1.21 14.23 2.39
N VAL A 88 0.58 14.61 3.49
CA VAL A 88 0.28 13.71 4.61
C VAL A 88 -1.03 12.97 4.32
N GLY A 89 -1.19 11.76 4.89
CA GLY A 89 -2.45 11.00 4.81
C GLY A 89 -2.53 9.96 3.68
N VAL A 90 -1.52 9.85 2.81
CA VAL A 90 -1.51 8.86 1.71
C VAL A 90 -1.64 7.43 2.26
N GLY A 91 -0.93 7.11 3.34
CA GLY A 91 -1.00 5.81 4.01
C GLY A 91 -2.37 5.51 4.64
N ASP A 92 -3.05 6.55 5.16
CA ASP A 92 -4.37 6.42 5.79
C ASP A 92 -5.43 6.11 4.73
N VAL A 93 -5.42 6.85 3.62
CA VAL A 93 -6.31 6.59 2.47
C VAL A 93 -6.07 5.20 1.90
N THR A 94 -4.80 4.81 1.74
CA THR A 94 -4.42 3.49 1.20
C THR A 94 -4.99 2.37 2.08
N SER A 95 -4.82 2.49 3.40
CA SER A 95 -5.28 1.48 4.36
C SER A 95 -6.80 1.42 4.45
N GLY A 96 -7.47 2.58 4.47
CA GLY A 96 -8.93 2.68 4.52
C GLY A 96 -9.59 2.12 3.27
N LEU A 97 -9.10 2.48 2.07
CA LEU A 97 -9.65 1.97 0.82
C LEU A 97 -9.43 0.47 0.65
N LEU A 98 -8.29 -0.06 1.10
CA LEU A 98 -8.06 -1.51 1.08
C LEU A 98 -9.09 -2.24 1.93
N LEU A 99 -9.31 -1.79 3.17
CA LEU A 99 -10.31 -2.38 4.05
C LEU A 99 -11.71 -2.34 3.42
N VAL A 100 -12.11 -1.21 2.85
CA VAL A 100 -13.40 -1.07 2.16
C VAL A 100 -13.55 -2.10 1.03
N LYS A 101 -12.52 -2.27 0.18
CA LYS A 101 -12.58 -3.23 -0.93
C LYS A 101 -12.68 -4.68 -0.48
N LEU A 102 -11.92 -5.04 0.55
CA LEU A 102 -12.00 -6.39 1.12
C LEU A 102 -13.39 -6.66 1.73
N LEU A 103 -13.96 -5.69 2.46
CA LEU A 103 -15.32 -5.80 3.01
C LEU A 103 -16.41 -5.86 1.94
N GLN A 104 -16.17 -5.29 0.75
CA GLN A 104 -17.05 -5.41 -0.41
C GLN A 104 -16.92 -6.75 -1.16
N GLY A 105 -16.00 -7.64 -0.73
CA GLY A 105 -15.78 -8.94 -1.35
C GLY A 105 -14.89 -8.90 -2.59
N ALA A 106 -14.12 -7.83 -2.81
CA ALA A 106 -13.13 -7.80 -3.87
C ALA A 106 -12.03 -8.85 -3.62
N THR A 107 -11.50 -9.45 -4.69
CA THR A 107 -10.31 -10.29 -4.57
C THR A 107 -9.09 -9.45 -4.15
N LEU A 108 -8.03 -10.09 -3.63
CA LEU A 108 -6.79 -9.40 -3.24
C LEU A 108 -6.21 -8.59 -4.40
N GLN A 109 -6.21 -9.16 -5.60
CA GLN A 109 -5.78 -8.48 -6.82
C GLN A 109 -6.64 -7.24 -7.09
N GLN A 110 -7.97 -7.40 -7.17
CA GLN A 110 -8.88 -6.29 -7.47
C GLN A 110 -8.79 -5.17 -6.43
N ALA A 111 -8.66 -5.53 -5.16
CA ALA A 111 -8.51 -4.57 -4.08
C ALA A 111 -7.21 -3.77 -4.22
N LEU A 112 -6.08 -4.46 -4.44
CA LEU A 112 -4.78 -3.82 -4.59
C LEU A 112 -4.70 -2.90 -5.83
N GLU A 113 -5.24 -3.36 -6.96
CA GLU A 113 -5.30 -2.58 -8.21
C GLU A 113 -6.14 -1.31 -8.04
N HIS A 114 -7.34 -1.44 -7.47
CA HIS A 114 -8.22 -0.29 -7.26
C HIS A 114 -7.63 0.71 -6.27
N VAL A 115 -7.10 0.26 -5.13
CA VAL A 115 -6.49 1.15 -4.12
C VAL A 115 -5.33 1.92 -4.73
N THR A 116 -4.47 1.25 -5.49
CA THR A 116 -3.33 1.88 -6.14
C THR A 116 -3.77 2.96 -7.12
N ALA A 117 -4.78 2.67 -7.93
CA ALA A 117 -5.34 3.62 -8.89
C ALA A 117 -6.01 4.81 -8.19
N ALA A 118 -6.92 4.57 -7.25
CA ALA A 118 -7.63 5.63 -6.52
C ALA A 118 -6.69 6.57 -5.75
N VAL A 119 -5.67 6.02 -5.07
CA VAL A 119 -4.66 6.85 -4.38
C VAL A 119 -3.86 7.68 -5.38
N TYR A 120 -3.51 7.11 -6.53
CA TYR A 120 -2.82 7.85 -7.59
C TYR A 120 -3.66 9.01 -8.12
N GLU A 121 -4.96 8.82 -8.31
CA GLU A 121 -5.88 9.87 -8.76
C GLU A 121 -5.95 11.05 -7.79
N ILE A 122 -5.96 10.78 -6.48
CA ILE A 122 -5.89 11.81 -5.44
C ILE A 122 -4.55 12.55 -5.55
N MET A 123 -3.43 11.84 -5.72
CA MET A 123 -2.12 12.45 -5.82
C MET A 123 -1.99 13.34 -7.08
N ILE A 124 -2.50 12.89 -8.23
CA ILE A 124 -2.51 13.70 -9.46
C ILE A 124 -3.41 14.92 -9.33
N ALA A 125 -4.60 14.79 -8.72
CA ALA A 125 -5.46 15.93 -8.42
C ALA A 125 -4.75 16.95 -7.52
N THR A 126 -4.13 16.47 -6.44
CA THR A 126 -3.40 17.29 -5.48
C THR A 126 -2.25 18.05 -6.13
N LYS A 127 -1.45 17.37 -6.96
CA LYS A 127 -0.36 18.01 -7.70
C LYS A 127 -0.85 19.01 -8.74
N THR A 128 -1.89 18.66 -9.51
CA THR A 128 -2.46 19.53 -10.55
C THR A 128 -3.00 20.82 -9.95
N MET A 129 -3.59 20.75 -8.76
CA MET A 129 -4.09 21.91 -8.03
C MET A 129 -3.00 22.68 -7.27
N GLN A 130 -1.75 22.19 -7.28
CA GLN A 130 -0.61 22.76 -6.57
C GLN A 130 -0.84 22.86 -5.05
N GLU A 131 -1.59 21.90 -4.51
CA GLU A 131 -1.96 21.86 -3.09
C GLU A 131 -1.00 21.00 -2.27
N TYR A 132 -0.90 21.33 -0.98
CA TYR A 132 -0.19 20.49 -0.01
C TYR A 132 -1.11 19.40 0.56
N GLU A 133 -2.36 19.77 0.88
CA GLU A 133 -3.36 18.87 1.43
C GLU A 133 -3.95 17.96 0.35
N LEU A 134 -4.19 16.69 0.69
CA LEU A 134 -4.74 15.71 -0.25
C LEU A 134 -6.13 16.12 -0.72
N GLN A 135 -6.30 16.20 -2.04
CA GLN A 135 -7.54 16.63 -2.69
C GLN A 135 -8.57 15.49 -2.80
N VAL A 136 -8.90 14.86 -1.66
CA VAL A 136 -9.81 13.70 -1.59
C VAL A 136 -11.22 14.01 -2.09
N VAL A 137 -11.72 15.24 -1.84
CA VAL A 137 -13.05 15.67 -2.31
C VAL A 137 -13.04 16.00 -3.80
N ALA A 138 -12.02 16.71 -4.28
CA ALA A 138 -11.92 17.07 -5.69
C ALA A 138 -11.69 15.82 -6.58
N ALA A 139 -11.07 14.77 -6.04
CA ALA A 139 -10.83 13.51 -6.73
C ALA A 139 -11.93 12.45 -6.50
N GLN A 140 -13.04 12.75 -5.80
CA GLN A 140 -13.98 11.74 -5.29
C GLN A 140 -14.52 10.78 -6.36
N ASP A 141 -14.86 11.28 -7.55
CA ASP A 141 -15.38 10.44 -8.64
C ASP A 141 -14.32 9.47 -9.14
N ARG A 142 -13.06 9.91 -9.19
CA ARG A 142 -11.89 9.10 -9.56
C ARG A 142 -11.40 8.19 -8.42
N ILE A 143 -11.83 8.43 -7.18
CA ILE A 143 -11.69 7.43 -6.11
C ILE A 143 -12.67 6.28 -6.36
N ALA A 144 -13.93 6.59 -6.67
CA ALA A 144 -14.95 5.58 -6.91
C ALA A 144 -14.69 4.80 -8.21
N ASN A 145 -14.28 5.50 -9.27
CA ASN A 145 -14.00 4.94 -10.61
C ASN A 145 -12.70 5.56 -11.16
N PRO A 146 -11.52 5.02 -10.78
CA PRO A 146 -10.24 5.54 -11.27
C PRO A 146 -10.12 5.48 -12.79
N GLU A 147 -9.47 6.48 -13.39
CA GLU A 147 -9.23 6.54 -14.83
C GLU A 147 -7.94 5.80 -15.20
N HIS A 148 -6.94 5.86 -14.33
CA HIS A 148 -5.71 5.10 -14.46
C HIS A 148 -5.90 3.64 -14.06
N TYR A 149 -5.23 2.73 -14.78
CA TYR A 149 -5.15 1.31 -14.45
C TYR A 149 -3.71 0.90 -14.15
N PHE A 150 -3.53 0.15 -13.07
CA PHE A 150 -2.27 -0.48 -12.69
C PHE A 150 -2.54 -1.95 -12.44
N SER A 151 -1.80 -2.83 -13.13
CA SER A 151 -1.96 -4.28 -12.99
C SER A 151 -1.13 -4.79 -11.81
N ALA A 152 -1.74 -5.59 -10.94
CA ALA A 152 -0.98 -6.34 -9.95
C ALA A 152 -0.36 -7.59 -10.61
N THR A 153 0.80 -8.00 -10.10
CA THR A 153 1.52 -9.20 -10.51
C THR A 153 1.55 -10.17 -9.34
N ARG A 154 1.11 -11.42 -9.56
CA ARG A 154 1.26 -12.49 -8.57
C ARG A 154 2.73 -12.93 -8.52
N LEU A 155 3.27 -13.08 -7.32
CA LEU A 155 4.64 -13.55 -7.06
C LEU A 155 4.67 -15.05 -6.72
#